data_AF-A0A2E5HE91-F1
#
_entry.id   AF-A0A2E5HE91-F1
#
_cell.length_a   1.000
_cell.length_b   1.000
_cell.length_c   1.000
_cell.angle_alpha   90.00
_cell.angle_beta   90.00
_cell.angle_gamma   90.00
#
_symmetry.space_group_name_H-M   'P 1'
#
loop_
_entity.id
_entity.type
_entity.pdbx_description
1 polymer ?
#
loop_
_entity_poly.entity_id
_entity_poly.type
_entity_poly.pdbx_seq_one_letter_code
_entity_poly.pdbx_strand_id
1 'polypeptide(L)'
;MLKEIKTRGVGDYPSTSIINLKLNIMSKTEIKWQNHARKLLVGKTISHVRYLTKKEMGDYWYKNPLLIEFTDGTAILSQSDDEGNDGGAYYYFGKKKQEVIPTL
;
A
#
# COMPACT_ATOMS: atom_id res chain seq x y z
N MET A 1 -26.20 -21.81 24.16
CA MET A 1 -25.05 -22.70 23.86
C MET A 1 -24.58 -22.37 22.44
N LEU A 2 -23.60 -21.48 22.31
CA LEU A 2 -23.02 -21.14 21.01
C LEU A 2 -22.06 -22.27 20.60
N LYS A 3 -22.28 -22.86 19.43
CA LYS A 3 -21.37 -23.86 18.85
C LYS A 3 -20.20 -23.13 18.19
N GLU A 4 -18.98 -23.44 18.61
CA GLU A 4 -17.75 -23.01 17.94
C GLU A 4 -17.71 -23.52 16.50
N ILE A 5 -17.54 -22.62 15.53
CA ILE A 5 -17.22 -22.98 14.16
C ILE A 5 -15.70 -22.96 14.04
N LYS A 6 -15.08 -24.14 14.01
CA LYS A 6 -13.67 -24.33 13.63
C LYS A 6 -13.51 -23.98 12.16
N THR A 7 -12.83 -22.87 11.85
CA THR A 7 -12.29 -22.65 10.50
C THR A 7 -10.88 -23.25 10.44
N ARG A 8 -10.76 -24.34 9.69
CA ARG A 8 -9.49 -24.95 9.28
C ARG A 8 -9.04 -24.29 7.98
N GLY A 9 -7.72 -24.09 7.85
CA GLY A 9 -7.01 -24.14 6.56
C GLY A 9 -6.97 -22.85 5.75
N VAL A 10 -5.78 -22.24 5.75
CA VAL A 10 -5.13 -21.53 4.63
C VAL A 10 -6.02 -21.13 3.44
N GLY A 11 -6.35 -19.84 3.32
CA GLY A 11 -6.67 -19.21 2.02
C GLY A 11 -8.09 -18.68 1.79
N ASP A 12 -9.03 -18.84 2.72
CA ASP A 12 -10.43 -18.47 2.47
C ASP A 12 -10.74 -16.99 2.78
N TYR A 13 -11.05 -16.24 1.71
CA TYR A 13 -11.80 -14.98 1.83
C TYR A 13 -13.14 -15.27 2.53
N PRO A 14 -13.59 -14.42 3.47
CA PRO A 14 -14.77 -14.71 4.29
C PRO A 14 -16.03 -14.84 3.43
N SER A 15 -16.91 -15.76 3.85
CA SER A 15 -18.17 -16.08 3.17
C SER A 15 -18.99 -14.83 2.82
N THR A 16 -19.66 -14.89 1.66
CA THR A 16 -20.41 -13.81 1.01
C THR A 16 -21.37 -13.06 1.95
N SER A 17 -21.85 -13.73 3.00
CA SER A 17 -22.72 -13.18 4.04
C SER A 17 -22.04 -12.14 4.94
N ILE A 18 -20.75 -12.28 5.24
CA ILE A 18 -19.96 -11.34 6.07
C ILE A 18 -19.56 -10.09 5.27
N ILE A 19 -19.36 -10.25 3.95
CA ILE A 19 -19.03 -9.14 3.04
C ILE A 19 -20.13 -8.10 3.01
N ASN A 20 -21.40 -8.53 2.99
CA ASN A 20 -22.56 -7.62 2.95
C ASN A 20 -22.77 -6.81 4.23
N LEU A 21 -22.33 -7.31 5.40
CA LEU A 21 -22.41 -6.55 6.66
C LEU A 21 -21.28 -5.52 6.79
N LYS A 22 -20.10 -5.80 6.22
CA LYS A 22 -18.95 -4.86 6.20
C LYS A 22 -19.08 -3.74 5.17
N LEU A 23 -19.89 -3.93 4.14
CA LEU A 23 -20.19 -2.91 3.12
C LEU A 23 -20.85 -1.65 3.70
N ASN A 24 -21.31 -1.67 4.97
CA ASN A 24 -21.88 -0.52 5.66
C ASN A 24 -20.88 0.27 6.54
N ILE A 25 -19.59 -0.12 6.58
CA ILE A 25 -18.57 0.51 7.44
C ILE A 25 -17.36 1.01 6.63
N MET A 26 -17.12 0.46 5.43
CA MET A 26 -16.13 0.97 4.47
C MET A 26 -16.70 0.87 3.05
N SER A 27 -16.48 1.92 2.25
CA SER A 27 -16.75 1.96 0.83
C SER A 27 -15.99 0.85 0.08
N LYS A 28 -16.54 0.46 -1.07
CA LYS A 28 -15.89 -0.51 -1.97
C LYS A 28 -14.48 -0.06 -2.39
N THR A 29 -14.28 1.24 -2.56
CA THR A 29 -13.01 1.86 -2.95
C THR A 29 -11.97 1.74 -1.82
N GLU A 30 -12.35 2.04 -0.58
CA GLU A 30 -11.49 1.85 0.59
C GLU A 30 -11.04 0.39 0.73
N ILE A 31 -11.96 -0.57 0.58
CA ILE A 31 -11.65 -2.00 0.66
C ILE A 31 -10.66 -2.41 -0.43
N LYS A 32 -10.85 -1.91 -1.66
CA LYS A 32 -9.96 -2.20 -2.79
C LYS A 32 -8.54 -1.72 -2.50
N TRP A 33 -8.37 -0.45 -2.14
CA TRP A 33 -7.04 0.13 -1.94
C TRP A 33 -6.35 -0.38 -0.67
N GLN A 34 -7.09 -0.60 0.42
CA GLN A 34 -6.56 -1.25 1.61
C GLN A 34 -6.01 -2.65 1.30
N ASN A 35 -6.78 -3.47 0.57
CA ASN A 35 -6.33 -4.81 0.19
C ASN A 35 -5.13 -4.77 -0.75
N HIS A 36 -5.07 -3.77 -1.62
CA HIS A 36 -3.94 -3.55 -2.51
C HIS A 36 -2.66 -3.18 -1.73
N ALA A 37 -2.73 -2.18 -0.85
CA ALA A 37 -1.61 -1.78 0.01
C ALA A 37 -1.12 -2.93 0.89
N ARG A 38 -2.04 -3.73 1.47
CA ARG A 38 -1.66 -4.91 2.27
C ARG A 38 -0.85 -5.92 1.47
N LYS A 39 -1.24 -6.20 0.24
CA LYS A 39 -0.51 -7.14 -0.65
C LYS A 39 0.91 -6.66 -0.97
N LEU A 40 1.10 -5.34 -1.05
CA LEU A 40 2.41 -4.76 -1.36
C LEU A 40 3.32 -4.64 -0.14
N LEU A 41 2.76 -4.36 1.05
CA LEU A 41 3.54 -3.89 2.20
C LEU A 41 3.63 -4.86 3.38
N VAL A 42 2.60 -5.69 3.61
CA VAL A 42 2.59 -6.57 4.77
C VAL A 42 3.68 -7.64 4.63
N GLY A 43 4.50 -7.77 5.67
CA GLY A 43 5.63 -8.72 5.70
C GLY A 43 6.91 -8.19 5.05
N LYS A 44 6.92 -6.97 4.52
CA LYS A 44 8.19 -6.32 4.12
C LYS A 44 9.03 -5.97 5.34
N THR A 45 10.34 -6.07 5.20
CA THR A 45 11.31 -5.57 6.18
C THR A 45 12.02 -4.36 5.60
N ILE A 46 12.02 -3.25 6.33
CA ILE A 46 12.70 -2.00 5.95
C ILE A 46 14.22 -2.24 6.03
N SER A 47 14.93 -1.87 4.96
CA SER A 47 16.40 -1.86 4.93
C SER A 47 16.95 -0.45 5.17
N HIS A 48 16.33 0.58 4.59
CA HIS A 48 16.76 1.97 4.72
C HIS A 48 15.58 2.94 4.74
N VAL A 49 15.76 4.06 5.46
CA VAL A 49 14.87 5.22 5.43
C VAL A 49 15.74 6.45 5.23
N ARG A 50 15.58 7.14 4.10
CA ARG A 50 16.42 8.29 3.73
C ARG A 50 15.70 9.21 2.77
N TYR A 51 16.22 10.43 2.62
CA TYR A 51 15.86 11.29 1.50
C TYR A 51 16.60 10.88 0.23
N LEU A 52 16.07 11.27 -0.93
CA LEU A 52 16.77 11.12 -2.20
C LEU A 52 18.02 12.01 -2.23
N THR A 53 19.05 11.53 -2.93
CA THR A 53 20.22 12.35 -3.28
C THR A 53 19.87 13.34 -4.38
N LYS A 54 20.67 14.42 -4.52
CA LYS A 54 20.50 15.39 -5.62
C LYS A 54 20.50 14.74 -7.01
N LYS A 55 21.27 13.67 -7.18
CA LYS A 55 21.33 12.93 -8.45
C LYS A 55 20.04 12.14 -8.71
N GLU A 56 19.48 11.51 -7.69
CA GLU A 56 18.21 10.76 -7.80
C GLU A 56 17.01 11.70 -8.01
N MET A 57 17.07 12.91 -7.46
CA MET A 57 16.08 13.96 -7.66
C MET A 57 16.02 14.46 -9.12
N GLY A 58 17.17 14.56 -9.80
CA GLY A 58 17.22 15.17 -11.13
C GLY A 58 16.48 16.52 -11.19
N ASP A 59 15.90 16.83 -12.35
CA ASP A 59 15.15 18.07 -12.57
C ASP A 59 13.62 17.91 -12.37
N TYR A 60 13.18 16.73 -11.93
CA TYR A 60 11.76 16.36 -11.90
C TYR A 60 11.08 16.60 -10.54
N TRP A 61 11.87 16.68 -9.47
CA TRP A 61 11.34 16.77 -8.11
C TRP A 61 11.56 18.17 -7.52
N TYR A 62 10.48 18.89 -7.26
CA TYR A 62 10.52 20.22 -6.63
C TYR A 62 10.86 20.19 -5.14
N LYS A 63 10.53 19.08 -4.45
CA LYS A 63 10.83 18.85 -3.02
C LYS A 63 11.39 17.45 -2.85
N ASN A 64 12.31 17.28 -1.91
CA ASN A 64 13.00 16.00 -1.67
C ASN A 64 12.11 15.01 -0.92
N PRO A 65 11.63 13.92 -1.56
CA PRO A 65 10.73 12.97 -0.94
C PRO A 65 11.47 11.99 -0.02
N LEU A 66 10.74 11.45 0.96
CA LEU A 66 11.23 10.38 1.82
C LEU A 66 11.12 9.04 1.07
N LEU A 67 12.23 8.32 0.99
CA LEU A 67 12.35 6.98 0.43
C LEU A 67 12.45 5.95 1.57
N ILE A 68 11.60 4.94 1.51
CA ILE A 68 11.66 3.75 2.36
C ILE A 68 12.00 2.57 1.47
N GLU A 69 13.19 2.00 1.67
CA GLU A 69 13.68 0.83 0.93
C GLU A 69 13.43 -0.42 1.74
N PHE A 70 13.02 -1.50 1.08
CA PHE A 70 12.84 -2.81 1.69
C PHE A 70 14.00 -3.75 1.34
N THR A 71 14.17 -4.78 2.16
CA THR A 71 15.23 -5.80 2.01
C THR A 71 15.12 -6.61 0.71
N ASP A 72 13.95 -6.66 0.09
CA ASP A 72 13.73 -7.35 -1.19
C ASP A 72 13.97 -6.45 -2.42
N GLY A 73 14.47 -5.23 -2.21
CA GLY A 73 14.78 -4.26 -3.26
C GLY A 73 13.57 -3.51 -3.81
N THR A 74 12.39 -3.64 -3.20
CA THR A 74 11.24 -2.78 -3.48
C THR A 74 11.27 -1.55 -2.56
N ALA A 75 10.58 -0.48 -2.94
CA ALA A 75 10.57 0.75 -2.14
C ALA A 75 9.24 1.51 -2.23
N ILE A 76 9.04 2.41 -1.27
CA ILE A 76 7.99 3.42 -1.29
C ILE A 76 8.63 4.80 -1.30
N LEU A 77 8.12 5.67 -2.17
CA LEU A 77 8.44 7.08 -2.20
C LEU A 77 7.19 7.89 -1.82
N SER A 78 7.34 8.85 -0.90
CA SER A 78 6.27 9.81 -0.59
C SER A 78 6.07 10.77 -1.77
N GLN A 79 4.88 10.79 -2.37
CA GLN A 79 4.54 11.80 -3.39
C GLN A 79 3.57 12.83 -2.83
N SER A 80 3.59 14.03 -3.41
CA SER A 80 2.70 15.10 -2.96
C SER A 80 1.23 14.82 -3.30
N ASP A 81 0.88 14.05 -4.34
CA ASP A 81 -0.52 13.78 -4.80
C ASP A 81 -0.58 12.56 -5.73
N ASP A 82 -1.78 12.18 -6.19
CA ASP A 82 -1.99 11.17 -7.25
C ASP A 82 -1.48 11.64 -8.62
N GLU A 83 -1.31 12.94 -8.81
CA GLU A 83 -0.63 13.61 -9.94
C GLU A 83 0.69 14.35 -9.56
N GLY A 84 1.06 14.38 -8.27
CA GLY A 84 2.25 15.04 -7.72
C GLY A 84 2.11 16.40 -6.98
N ASN A 85 0.92 16.96 -6.69
CA ASN A 85 0.76 18.32 -6.13
C ASN A 85 0.08 18.57 -4.73
N ASP A 86 -0.92 17.87 -4.16
CA ASP A 86 -1.16 17.83 -2.70
C ASP A 86 -1.95 16.60 -2.16
N GLY A 87 -1.72 16.18 -0.90
CA GLY A 87 -2.49 15.11 -0.23
C GLY A 87 -2.07 13.62 -0.36
N GLY A 88 -0.83 13.28 -0.68
CA GLY A 88 -0.14 12.10 -0.11
C GLY A 88 -0.28 10.71 -0.75
N ALA A 89 -0.24 10.57 -2.08
CA ALA A 89 -0.15 9.25 -2.72
C ALA A 89 1.24 8.58 -2.52
N TYR A 90 1.27 7.25 -2.43
CA TYR A 90 2.53 6.49 -2.35
C TYR A 90 2.89 5.91 -3.70
N TYR A 91 4.09 6.20 -4.19
CA TYR A 91 4.62 5.52 -5.37
C TYR A 91 5.32 4.23 -4.95
N TYR A 92 4.83 3.10 -5.44
CA TYR A 92 5.44 1.79 -5.25
C TYR A 92 6.19 1.38 -6.53
N PHE A 93 7.47 1.06 -6.38
CA PHE A 93 8.27 0.62 -7.52
C PHE A 93 9.29 -0.47 -7.15
N GLY A 94 9.64 -1.28 -8.16
CA GLY A 94 10.63 -2.35 -8.10
C GLY A 94 11.00 -2.86 -9.50
N LYS A 95 11.87 -3.88 -9.58
CA LYS A 95 12.49 -4.37 -10.83
C LYS A 95 11.52 -4.67 -11.99
N LYS A 96 10.26 -4.99 -11.72
CA LYS A 96 9.26 -5.38 -12.72
C LYS A 96 7.92 -4.64 -12.60
N LYS A 97 7.79 -3.70 -11.67
CA LYS A 97 6.50 -3.07 -11.39
C LYS A 97 6.68 -1.64 -10.90
N GLN A 98 5.79 -0.78 -11.37
CA GLN A 98 5.67 0.61 -10.97
C GLN A 98 4.18 0.93 -10.88
N GLU A 99 3.70 1.42 -9.75
CA GLU A 99 2.31 1.83 -9.56
C GLU A 99 2.16 2.90 -8.49
N VAL A 100 1.07 3.68 -8.57
CA VAL A 100 0.68 4.66 -7.55
C VAL A 100 -0.39 4.03 -6.67
N ILE A 101 -0.20 4.12 -5.35
CA ILE A 101 -1.21 3.86 -4.33
C ILE A 101 -1.84 5.22 -4.00
N PRO A 102 -3.05 5.52 -4.49
CA PRO A 102 -3.69 6.81 -4.29
C PRO A 102 -4.18 6.96 -2.85
N THR A 103 -4.25 8.20 -2.39
CA THR A 103 -5.06 8.61 -1.23
C THR A 103 -6.54 8.70 -1.62
N LEU A 104 -7.43 8.74 -0.62
CA LEU A 104 -8.88 8.80 -0.82
C LEU A 104 -9.41 10.22 -0.71
#